data_AF-A0A7W1E203-F1
#
_entry.id   AF-A0A7W1E203-F1
#
_cell.length_a   1.000
_cell.length_b   1.000
_cell.length_c   1.000
_cell.angle_alpha   90.00
_cell.angle_beta   90.00
_cell.angle_gamma   90.00
#
_symmetry.space_group_name_H-M   'P 1'
#
loop_
_entity.id
_entity.type
_entity.pdbx_description
1 polymer ?
#
loop_
_entity_poly.entity_id
_entity_poly.type
_entity_poly.pdbx_seq_one_letter_code
_entity_poly.pdbx_strand_id
1 'polypeptide(L)' 'MLTLFFSEQLDDIARAKAICQVCPVIEPCLAGALQRREPWGVWGGQLFANGKVLAFKRKRGRPPKNPQAQLTA' A
#
# COMPACT_ATOMS: atom_id res chain seq x y z
N MET A 1 -4.89 17.03 3.25
CA MET A 1 -3.61 16.50 2.74
C MET A 1 -3.00 15.40 3.64
N LEU A 2 -3.31 15.35 4.94
CA LEU A 2 -2.79 14.31 5.86
C LEU A 2 -3.36 12.91 5.64
N THR A 3 -4.44 12.76 4.86
CA THR A 3 -5.14 11.49 4.66
C THR A 3 -4.58 10.65 3.51
N LEU A 4 -3.63 11.16 2.72
CA LEU A 4 -3.17 10.50 1.49
C LEU A 4 -2.52 9.13 1.76
N PHE A 5 -1.60 9.07 2.73
CA PHE A 5 -0.92 7.83 3.14
C PHE A 5 -1.85 6.83 3.83
N PHE A 6 -3.02 7.30 4.25
CA PHE A 6 -4.05 6.58 4.96
C PHE A 6 -5.33 6.58 4.12
N SER A 7 -5.20 6.47 2.80
CA SER A 7 -6.36 6.39 1.91
C SER A 7 -6.59 4.96 1.48
N GLU A 8 -7.87 4.63 1.31
CA GLU A 8 -8.28 3.36 0.75
C GLU A 8 -8.43 3.40 -0.79
N GLN A 9 -8.37 4.58 -1.40
CA GLN A 9 -8.50 4.75 -2.83
C GLN A 9 -7.21 4.33 -3.54
N LEU A 10 -7.34 3.63 -4.67
CA LEU A 10 -6.18 3.11 -5.40
C LEU A 10 -5.27 4.22 -5.93
N ASP A 11 -5.87 5.32 -6.39
CA ASP A 11 -5.12 6.46 -6.94
C ASP A 11 -4.31 7.17 -5.85
N ASP A 12 -4.88 7.28 -4.64
CA ASP A 12 -4.18 7.83 -3.48
C ASP A 12 -3.06 6.92 -3.00
N ILE A 13 -3.29 5.60 -3.00
CA ILE A 13 -2.24 4.61 -2.66
C ILE A 13 -1.09 4.70 -3.65
N ALA A 14 -1.37 4.77 -4.95
CA ALA A 14 -0.35 4.93 -5.98
C ALA A 14 0.44 6.23 -5.80
N ARG A 15 -0.26 7.34 -5.52
CA ARG A 15 0.36 8.65 -5.24
C ARG A 15 1.22 8.62 -3.98
N ALA A 16 0.73 8.02 -2.88
CA ALA A 16 1.49 7.87 -1.64
C ALA A 16 2.76 7.05 -1.86
N LYS A 17 2.66 5.93 -2.60
CA LYS A 17 3.83 5.11 -2.96
C LYS A 17 4.85 5.91 -3.78
N ALA A 18 4.40 6.72 -4.75
CA ALA A 18 5.29 7.56 -5.55
C ALA A 18 6.04 8.60 -4.69
N ILE A 19 5.37 9.19 -3.69
CA ILE A 19 6.03 10.10 -2.74
C ILE A 19 7.06 9.35 -1.89
N CYS A 20 6.76 8.12 -1.46
CA CYS A 20 7.72 7.32 -0.71
C CYS A 20 9.01 7.04 -1.48
N GLN A 21 8.99 6.90 -2.81
CA GLN A 21 10.17 6.57 -3.62
C GLN A 21 11.27 7.64 -3.56
N VAL A 22 10.92 8.90 -3.27
CA VAL A 22 11.88 10.01 -3.16
C VAL A 22 12.23 10.34 -1.71
N CYS A 23 11.73 9.55 -0.75
CA CYS A 23 11.91 9.80 0.68
C CYS A 23 13.26 9.23 1.17
N PRO A 24 14.14 10.03 1.79
CA PRO A 24 15.45 9.56 2.24
C PRO A 24 15.39 8.57 3.41
N VAL A 25 14.24 8.49 4.10
CA VAL A 25 14.02 7.61 5.26
C VAL A 25 13.10 6.44 4.94
N ILE A 26 13.01 6.03 3.67
CA ILE A 26 12.11 4.96 3.22
C ILE A 26 12.34 3.64 3.97
N GLU A 27 13.60 3.24 4.15
CA GLU A 27 13.97 1.99 4.84
C GLU A 27 13.66 2.00 6.34
N PRO A 28 14.11 2.98 7.16
CA PRO A 28 13.77 3.02 8.58
C PRO A 28 12.26 3.21 8.80
N CYS A 29 11.56 3.92 7.91
CA CYS A 29 10.10 4.03 7.93
C CYS A 29 9.43 2.66 7.74
N LEU A 30 9.86 1.89 6.74
CA LEU A 30 9.35 0.53 6.50
C LEU A 30 9.64 -0.39 7.71
N ALA A 31 10.86 -0.36 8.23
CA ALA A 31 11.27 -1.19 9.36
C ALA A 31 10.41 -0.90 10.60
N GLY A 32 10.18 0.37 10.92
CA GLY A 32 9.31 0.76 12.02
C GLY A 32 7.86 0.31 11.82
N ALA A 33 7.34 0.41 10.59
CA ALA A 33 5.98 -0.03 10.29
C ALA A 33 5.80 -1.55 10.41
N LEU A 34 6.80 -2.33 9.99
CA LEU A 34 6.82 -3.78 10.18
C LEU A 34 6.88 -4.16 11.66
N GLN A 35 7.73 -3.50 12.45
CA GLN A 35 7.85 -3.75 13.89
C GLN A 35 6.53 -3.50 14.63
N ARG A 36 5.85 -2.40 14.31
CA ARG A 36 4.56 -2.03 14.93
C ARG A 36 3.37 -2.78 14.35
N ARG A 37 3.57 -3.54 13.25
CA ARG A 37 2.51 -4.19 12.48
C ARG A 37 1.41 -3.19 12.14
N GLU A 38 1.81 -2.08 11.53
CA GLU A 38 0.90 -0.98 11.20
C GLU A 38 -0.38 -1.52 10.57
N PRO A 39 -1.56 -1.18 11.13
CA PRO A 39 -2.79 -1.87 10.75
C PRO A 39 -3.18 -1.58 9.30
N TRP A 40 -2.81 -0.41 8.76
CA TRP A 40 -3.14 0.00 7.40
C TRP A 40 -2.31 1.21 6.92
N GLY A 41 -2.41 1.52 5.63
CA GLY A 41 -1.80 2.70 5.01
C GLY A 41 -0.51 2.39 4.25
N VAL A 42 0.08 3.41 3.63
CA VAL A 42 1.35 3.31 2.89
C VAL A 42 2.50 3.74 3.79
N TRP A 43 3.44 2.81 4.01
CA TRP A 43 4.62 3.01 4.85
C TRP A 43 5.85 2.50 4.11
N GLY A 44 6.90 3.33 4.00
CA GLY A 44 8.13 2.95 3.32
C GLY A 44 7.93 2.39 1.90
N GLY A 45 6.97 2.94 1.15
CA GLY A 45 6.62 2.49 -0.21
C GLY A 45 5.76 1.23 -0.30
N GLN A 46 5.44 0.60 0.84
CA GLN A 46 4.62 -0.61 0.90
C GLN A 46 3.21 -0.30 1.42
N LEU A 47 2.21 -0.98 0.87
CA LEU A 47 0.84 -0.89 1.40
C LEU A 47 0.66 -1.91 2.52
N PHE A 48 0.14 -1.45 3.66
CA PHE A 48 -0.24 -2.30 4.78
C PHE A 48 -1.76 -2.48 4.83
N ALA A 49 -2.18 -3.68 5.20
CA ALA A 49 -3.54 -3.99 5.63
C ALA A 49 -3.53 -5.16 6.61
N ASN A 50 -4.27 -5.03 7.72
CA ASN A 50 -4.32 -6.02 8.80
C ASN A 50 -2.92 -6.41 9.31
N GLY A 51 -2.03 -5.42 9.43
CA GLY A 51 -0.65 -5.63 9.92
C GLY A 51 0.27 -6.36 8.95
N LYS A 52 -0.12 -6.54 7.68
CA LYS A 52 0.65 -7.25 6.65
C LYS A 52 0.89 -6.35 5.44
N VAL A 53 2.02 -6.55 4.79
CA VAL A 53 2.32 -5.92 3.50
C VAL A 53 1.50 -6.58 2.40
N LEU A 54 0.85 -5.76 1.58
CA LEU A 54 0.17 -6.14 0.35
C LEU A 54 0.92 -5.60 -0.85
N ALA A 55 1.25 -6.48 -1.80
CA ALA A 55 1.83 -6.08 -3.07
C ALA A 55 0.87 -5.14 -3.85
N PHE A 56 -0.42 -5.51 -3.88
CA PHE A 56 -1.46 -4.80 -4.61
C PHE A 56 -2.81 -4.87 -3.89
N LYS A 57 -3.57 -3.77 -3.90
CA LYS A 57 -4.95 -3.72 -3.45
C LYS A 57 -5.89 -4.01 -4.62
N ARG A 58 -6.81 -4.96 -4.44
CA ARG A 58 -7.82 -5.27 -5.46
C ARG A 58 -8.82 -4.13 -5.57
N LYS A 59 -9.27 -3.82 -6.79
CA LYS A 59 -10.39 -2.90 -7.03
C LYS A 59 -11.62 -3.41 -6.27
N ARG A 60 -12.35 -2.48 -5.65
CA ARG A 60 -13.68 -2.79 -5.09
C ARG A 60 -14.61 -3.18 -6.23
N GLY A 61 -15.50 -4.13 -5.98
CA GLY A 61 -16.48 -4.61 -6.97
C GLY A 61 -16.53 -6.13 -7.08
N ARG A 62 -17.30 -6.62 -8.04
CA ARG A 62 -17.50 -8.06 -8.27
C ARG A 62 -16.15 -8.75 -8.52
N PRO A 63 -15.84 -9.86 -7.84
CA PRO A 63 -14.66 -10.66 -8.14
C PRO A 63 -14.62 -11.03 -9.62
N PRO A 64 -13.46 -10.96 -10.28
CA PRO A 64 -13.34 -11.37 -11.68
C PRO A 64 -13.67 -12.85 -11.82
N LYS A 65 -14.28 -13.22 -12.95
CA LYS A 65 -14.61 -14.62 -13.25
C LYS A 65 -13.36 -15.52 -13.34
N ASN A 66 -12.20 -14.94 -13.63
CA ASN A 66 -10.90 -15.62 -13.60
C ASN A 66 -9.90 -14.85 -12.71
N PRO A 67 -9.50 -15.39 -11.53
CA PRO A 67 -8.56 -14.75 -10.61
C PRO A 67 -7.13 -14.57 -11.15
N GLN A 68 -6.70 -15.42 -12.09
CA GLN A 68 -5.31 -15.45 -12.57
C GLN A 68 -4.95 -14.25 -13.47
N ALA A 69 -5.92 -13.59 -14.09
CA ALA A 69 -5.70 -12.46 -14.99
C ALA A 69 -5.20 -11.17 -14.30
N GLN A 70 -5.18 -11.13 -12.95
CA GLN A 70 -4.82 -9.93 -12.18
C GLN A 70 -3.37 -9.92 -11.65
N LEU A 71 -2.62 -11.02 -11.81
CA LEU A 71 -1.27 -11.21 -11.24
C LEU A 71 -0.13 -11.01 -12.26
N THR A 72 -0.44 -10.79 -13.54
CA THR A 72 0.55 -10.78 -14.65
C THR A 72 0.67 -9.43 -15.37
N ALA A 73 0.27 -8.33 -14.73
CA ALA A 73 0.43 -6.98 -15.28
C ALA A 73 1.47 -6.19 -14.48
#